data_AF-A0A6J4PFE6-F1
#
_entry.id   AF-A0A6J4PFE6-F1
#
_cell.length_a   1.000
_cell.length_b   1.000
_cell.length_c   1.000
_cell.angle_alpha   90.00
_cell.angle_beta   90.00
_cell.angle_gamma   90.00
#
_symmetry.space_group_name_H-M   'P 1'
#
loop_
_entity.id
_entity.type
_entity.pdbx_description
1 polymer ?
#
loop_
_entity_poly.entity_id
_entity_poly.type
_entity_poly.pdbx_seq_one_letter_code
_entity_poly.pdbx_strand_id
1 'polypeptide(L)'
;MSKLFIFTILLCFSASAGDAQNRRASVKTIETKQLQTPTVAEFSETEWKILTDALQAEDWKTSALLASQYLEKLKIENEKKQLAQLRYFYLYALAGKILAASSVKIPIETDSMWKELDAAVGSFVGKEFVLPPRRFMPECKAVLNYICHVKDNDRALRVTATNKTGTMIHSFDYVTFDEKILSGEFADQEIFLGGKLKRAEFNQDMSKLWVMRLIFEKGFARVILANDK
;
A
#
# COMPACT_ATOMS: atom_id res chain seq x y z
N MET A 1 -53.62 -34.42 43.75
CA MET A 1 -53.22 -35.81 44.00
C MET A 1 -53.28 -36.60 42.70
N SER A 2 -52.18 -37.28 42.35
CA SER A 2 -52.12 -38.55 41.59
C SER A 2 -52.47 -38.52 40.09
N LYS A 3 -51.77 -39.19 39.17
CA LYS A 3 -50.50 -39.93 39.15
C LYS A 3 -50.05 -40.09 37.69
N LEU A 4 -48.74 -40.20 37.54
CA LEU A 4 -47.97 -40.73 36.42
C LEU A 4 -48.52 -42.08 35.91
N PHE A 5 -48.55 -42.31 34.59
CA PHE A 5 -48.42 -43.66 34.03
C PHE A 5 -47.56 -43.67 32.76
N ILE A 6 -46.48 -44.42 32.88
CA ILE A 6 -45.51 -44.81 31.86
C ILE A 6 -46.09 -46.01 31.11
N PHE A 7 -45.95 -46.05 29.78
CA PHE A 7 -45.96 -47.32 29.05
C PHE A 7 -44.72 -47.42 28.16
N THR A 8 -43.87 -48.35 28.57
CA THR A 8 -42.71 -48.90 27.88
C THR A 8 -43.17 -49.76 26.72
N ILE A 9 -42.65 -49.54 25.51
CA ILE A 9 -42.63 -50.58 24.47
C ILE A 9 -41.17 -50.86 24.13
N LEU A 10 -40.78 -52.07 24.52
CA LEU A 10 -39.53 -52.75 24.25
C LEU A 10 -39.63 -53.32 22.82
N LEU A 11 -38.78 -52.88 21.90
CA LEU A 11 -38.55 -53.56 20.63
C LEU A 11 -37.07 -53.90 20.51
N CYS A 12 -36.77 -55.15 20.84
CA CYS A 12 -35.54 -55.81 20.46
C CYS A 12 -35.52 -55.98 18.94
N PHE A 13 -34.54 -55.38 18.27
CA PHE A 13 -34.08 -55.87 16.97
C PHE A 13 -32.59 -56.20 17.03
N SER A 14 -32.34 -57.37 16.48
CA SER A 14 -31.16 -58.19 16.49
C SER A 14 -29.92 -57.48 15.95
N ALA A 15 -28.78 -57.80 16.55
CA ALA A 15 -27.47 -57.51 16.00
C ALA A 15 -27.28 -58.22 14.64
N SER A 16 -26.90 -57.46 13.61
CA SER A 16 -26.09 -57.99 12.52
C SER A 16 -24.69 -57.40 12.63
N ALA A 17 -23.74 -58.23 13.06
CA ALA A 17 -22.33 -57.93 12.92
C ALA A 17 -21.99 -58.03 11.43
N GLY A 18 -21.88 -56.87 10.78
CA GLY A 18 -21.32 -56.72 9.45
C GLY A 18 -20.17 -55.74 9.55
N ASP A 19 -18.96 -56.22 9.26
CA ASP A 19 -17.71 -55.48 9.31
C ASP A 19 -17.76 -54.18 8.50
N ALA A 20 -18.05 -53.08 9.18
CA ALA A 20 -17.78 -51.74 8.67
C ALA A 20 -16.27 -51.49 8.81
N GLN A 21 -15.52 -51.98 7.81
CA GLN A 21 -14.12 -51.63 7.61
C GLN A 21 -13.98 -50.11 7.64
N ASN A 22 -13.37 -49.65 8.73
CA ASN A 22 -13.04 -48.27 9.05
C ASN A 22 -11.97 -47.77 8.06
N ARG A 23 -12.34 -47.50 6.81
CA ARG A 23 -11.51 -46.74 5.87
C ARG A 23 -11.63 -45.27 6.24
N ARG A 24 -10.98 -44.87 7.34
CA ARG A 24 -10.48 -43.50 7.47
C ARG A 24 -9.50 -43.31 6.32
N ALA A 25 -9.96 -42.67 5.25
CA ALA A 25 -9.07 -42.03 4.32
C ALA A 25 -8.20 -41.09 5.17
N SER A 26 -6.93 -41.46 5.31
CA SER A 26 -5.89 -40.57 5.79
C SER A 26 -5.91 -39.37 4.86
N VAL A 27 -6.58 -38.30 5.30
CA VAL A 27 -6.39 -36.98 4.70
C VAL A 27 -4.94 -36.67 5.01
N LYS A 28 -4.07 -36.93 4.02
CA LYS A 28 -2.73 -36.38 4.01
C LYS A 28 -2.93 -34.88 4.13
N THR A 29 -2.66 -34.34 5.31
CA THR A 29 -2.41 -32.93 5.50
C THR A 29 -1.36 -32.57 4.46
N ILE A 30 -1.78 -31.86 3.41
CA ILE A 30 -0.85 -31.24 2.49
C ILE A 30 -0.18 -30.18 3.35
N GLU A 31 1.01 -30.49 3.87
CA GLU A 31 1.94 -29.47 4.33
C GLU A 31 2.06 -28.49 3.18
N THR A 32 1.40 -27.35 3.33
CA THR A 32 1.59 -26.23 2.44
C THR A 32 2.99 -25.74 2.75
N LYS A 33 3.98 -26.36 2.10
CA LYS A 33 5.37 -25.94 2.14
C LYS A 33 5.33 -24.51 1.62
N GLN A 34 5.37 -23.54 2.53
CA GLN A 34 5.49 -22.13 2.19
C GLN A 34 6.72 -22.06 1.29
N LEU A 35 6.51 -21.89 -0.02
CA LEU A 35 7.59 -21.60 -0.93
C LEU A 35 8.15 -20.28 -0.43
N GLN A 36 9.28 -20.35 0.29
CA GLN A 36 10.04 -19.16 0.64
C GLN A 36 10.41 -18.53 -0.68
N THR A 37 9.79 -17.39 -0.96
CA THR A 37 10.09 -16.64 -2.17
C THR A 37 11.54 -16.16 -2.00
N PRO A 38 12.43 -16.41 -2.98
CA PRO A 38 13.83 -16.08 -2.82
C PRO A 38 13.97 -14.58 -2.55
N THR A 39 14.70 -14.24 -1.49
CA THR A 39 15.06 -12.85 -1.21
C THR A 39 16.03 -12.36 -2.27
N VAL A 40 15.77 -11.21 -2.87
CA VAL A 40 16.66 -10.57 -3.85
C VAL A 40 17.31 -9.33 -3.24
N ALA A 41 18.52 -8.99 -3.69
CA ALA A 41 19.23 -7.78 -3.26
C ALA A 41 18.76 -6.53 -4.04
N GLU A 42 18.36 -6.70 -5.28
CA GLU A 42 17.91 -5.65 -6.19
C GLU A 42 17.01 -6.28 -7.27
N PHE A 43 16.03 -5.52 -7.76
CA PHE A 43 15.26 -5.89 -8.94
C PHE A 43 15.94 -5.42 -10.22
N SER A 44 15.80 -6.22 -11.27
CA SER A 44 16.26 -5.85 -12.61
C SER A 44 15.51 -4.63 -13.16
N GLU A 45 16.13 -3.92 -14.10
CA GLU A 45 15.49 -2.81 -14.81
C GLU A 45 14.18 -3.24 -15.50
N THR A 46 14.10 -4.47 -16.01
CA THR A 46 12.88 -5.00 -16.62
C THR A 46 11.74 -5.15 -15.61
N GLU A 47 12.01 -5.74 -14.44
CA GLU A 47 11.00 -5.86 -13.37
C GLU A 47 10.54 -4.48 -12.88
N TRP A 48 11.49 -3.57 -12.70
CA TRP A 48 11.20 -2.19 -12.32
C TRP A 48 10.35 -1.47 -13.37
N LYS A 49 10.67 -1.68 -14.66
CA LYS A 49 9.92 -1.11 -15.78
C LYS A 49 8.48 -1.64 -15.82
N ILE A 50 8.26 -2.94 -15.60
CA ILE A 50 6.91 -3.52 -15.61
C ILE A 50 6.02 -2.89 -14.53
N LEU A 51 6.55 -2.71 -13.32
CA LEU A 51 5.81 -2.04 -12.24
C LEU A 51 5.54 -0.56 -12.57
N THR A 52 6.55 0.16 -13.03
CA THR A 52 6.40 1.59 -13.34
C THR A 52 5.49 1.84 -14.54
N ASP A 53 5.50 0.97 -15.55
CA ASP A 53 4.56 0.99 -16.67
C ASP A 53 3.12 0.75 -16.20
N ALA A 54 2.89 -0.18 -15.26
CA ALA A 54 1.56 -0.42 -14.68
C ALA A 54 1.05 0.78 -13.87
N LEU A 55 1.92 1.40 -13.07
CA LEU A 55 1.62 2.64 -12.34
C LEU A 55 1.30 3.77 -13.31
N GLN A 56 2.13 3.93 -14.34
CA GLN A 56 1.91 4.89 -15.41
C GLN A 56 0.65 4.56 -16.19
N ALA A 57 0.21 3.32 -16.32
CA ALA A 57 -1.05 2.96 -16.98
C ALA A 57 -2.28 3.20 -16.11
N GLU A 58 -2.10 3.48 -14.81
CA GLU A 58 -3.17 3.51 -13.80
C GLU A 58 -3.84 2.14 -13.59
N ASP A 59 -3.11 1.05 -13.88
CA ASP A 59 -3.54 -0.30 -13.53
C ASP A 59 -3.25 -0.55 -12.05
N TRP A 60 -4.13 -0.05 -11.19
CA TRP A 60 -3.95 -0.08 -9.74
C TRP A 60 -3.93 -1.50 -9.17
N LYS A 61 -4.63 -2.45 -9.82
CA LYS A 61 -4.65 -3.84 -9.39
C LYS A 61 -3.29 -4.49 -9.65
N THR A 62 -2.77 -4.38 -10.86
CA THR A 62 -1.45 -4.92 -11.23
C THR A 62 -0.34 -4.22 -10.45
N SER A 63 -0.41 -2.90 -10.34
CA SER A 63 0.59 -2.10 -9.60
C SER A 63 0.68 -2.51 -8.12
N ALA A 64 -0.47 -2.65 -7.44
CA ALA A 64 -0.50 -3.06 -6.04
C ALA A 64 0.01 -4.50 -5.86
N LEU A 65 -0.36 -5.41 -6.77
CA LEU A 65 0.10 -6.80 -6.75
C LEU A 65 1.63 -6.89 -6.91
N LEU A 66 2.18 -6.24 -7.94
CA LEU A 66 3.61 -6.24 -8.22
C LEU A 66 4.39 -5.59 -7.07
N ALA A 67 3.96 -4.42 -6.60
CA ALA A 67 4.63 -3.73 -5.50
C ALA A 67 4.64 -4.58 -4.22
N SER A 68 3.52 -5.24 -3.87
CA SER A 68 3.45 -6.15 -2.72
C SER A 68 4.39 -7.35 -2.87
N GLN A 69 4.38 -8.03 -4.02
CA GLN A 69 5.29 -9.15 -4.31
C GLN A 69 6.76 -8.73 -4.25
N TYR A 70 7.06 -7.52 -4.71
CA TYR A 70 8.42 -6.98 -4.69
C TYR A 70 8.85 -6.61 -3.26
N LEU A 71 7.95 -6.08 -2.44
CA LEU A 71 8.18 -5.88 -1.00
C LEU A 71 8.38 -7.19 -0.25
N GLU A 72 7.81 -8.31 -0.70
CA GLU A 72 8.05 -9.64 -0.15
C GLU A 72 9.44 -10.19 -0.50
N LYS A 73 9.94 -9.90 -1.70
CA LYS A 73 11.25 -10.39 -2.18
C LYS A 73 12.42 -9.51 -1.76
N LEU A 74 12.26 -8.19 -1.78
CA LEU A 74 13.33 -7.25 -1.42
C LEU A 74 13.20 -6.85 0.05
N LYS A 75 14.12 -7.35 0.87
CA LYS A 75 14.12 -7.10 2.33
C LYS A 75 15.29 -6.25 2.81
N ILE A 76 16.21 -5.91 1.91
CA ILE A 76 17.44 -5.17 2.22
C ILE A 76 17.41 -3.88 1.40
N GLU A 77 17.89 -2.79 2.00
CA GLU A 77 18.07 -1.52 1.27
C GLU A 77 19.24 -1.65 0.29
N ASN A 78 19.04 -1.17 -0.94
CA ASN A 78 20.09 -1.10 -1.97
C ASN A 78 20.42 0.35 -2.33
N GLU A 79 21.49 0.54 -3.10
CA GLU A 79 21.97 1.87 -3.50
C GLU A 79 20.90 2.66 -4.28
N LYS A 80 20.10 1.97 -5.10
CA LYS A 80 18.98 2.54 -5.85
C LYS A 80 17.76 2.86 -4.98
N LYS A 81 17.78 2.56 -3.67
CA LYS A 81 16.66 2.78 -2.74
C LYS A 81 15.35 2.15 -3.20
N GLN A 82 15.39 1.05 -3.94
CA GLN A 82 14.19 0.41 -4.50
C GLN A 82 13.20 0.02 -3.40
N LEU A 83 13.68 -0.44 -2.25
CA LEU A 83 12.82 -0.82 -1.14
C LEU A 83 12.04 0.38 -0.57
N ALA A 84 12.69 1.53 -0.42
CA ALA A 84 12.04 2.78 0.01
C ALA A 84 11.03 3.30 -1.04
N GLN A 85 11.33 3.17 -2.33
CA GLN A 85 10.42 3.54 -3.42
C GLN A 85 9.20 2.61 -3.50
N LEU A 86 9.40 1.30 -3.33
CA LEU A 86 8.33 0.30 -3.35
C LEU A 86 7.28 0.52 -2.28
N ARG A 87 7.69 0.93 -1.08
CA ARG A 87 6.74 1.28 0.00
C ARG A 87 5.81 2.40 -0.46
N TYR A 88 6.34 3.43 -1.11
CA TYR A 88 5.53 4.52 -1.67
C TYR A 88 4.60 4.02 -2.78
N PHE A 89 5.15 3.30 -3.77
CA PHE A 89 4.36 2.77 -4.89
C PHE A 89 3.21 1.87 -4.45
N TYR A 90 3.43 1.04 -3.43
CA TYR A 90 2.38 0.20 -2.90
C TYR A 90 1.25 1.02 -2.28
N LEU A 91 1.56 1.96 -1.38
CA LEU A 91 0.53 2.84 -0.79
C LEU A 91 -0.21 3.65 -1.87
N TYR A 92 0.53 4.17 -2.85
CA TYR A 92 -0.03 4.93 -3.97
C TYR A 92 -1.00 4.07 -4.79
N ALA A 93 -0.63 2.84 -5.14
CA ALA A 93 -1.50 1.93 -5.88
C ALA A 93 -2.75 1.52 -5.08
N LEU A 94 -2.62 1.30 -3.76
CA LEU A 94 -3.76 1.03 -2.89
C LEU A 94 -4.76 2.20 -2.86
N ALA A 95 -4.27 3.44 -2.78
CA ALA A 95 -5.11 4.62 -2.88
C ALA A 95 -5.83 4.70 -4.25
N GLY A 96 -5.13 4.37 -5.34
CA GLY A 96 -5.73 4.27 -6.67
C GLY A 96 -6.87 3.24 -6.75
N LYS A 97 -6.70 2.05 -6.14
CA LYS A 97 -7.77 1.03 -6.04
C LYS A 97 -9.02 1.59 -5.34
N ILE A 98 -8.84 2.26 -4.19
CA ILE A 98 -9.94 2.85 -3.41
C ILE A 98 -10.70 3.89 -4.24
N LEU A 99 -9.98 4.79 -4.93
CA LEU A 99 -10.57 5.83 -5.77
C LEU A 99 -11.34 5.23 -6.95
N ALA A 100 -10.77 4.24 -7.63
CA ALA A 100 -11.43 3.54 -8.73
C ALA A 100 -12.72 2.84 -8.26
N ALA A 101 -12.69 2.12 -7.14
CA ALA A 101 -13.89 1.46 -6.58
C ALA A 101 -14.96 2.46 -6.12
N SER A 102 -14.54 3.57 -5.51
CA SER A 102 -15.45 4.62 -5.02
C SER A 102 -16.22 5.29 -6.16
N SER A 103 -15.62 5.41 -7.35
CA SER A 103 -16.29 5.96 -8.53
C SER A 103 -17.47 5.10 -9.02
N VAL A 104 -17.46 3.80 -8.72
CA VAL A 104 -18.49 2.82 -9.15
C VAL A 104 -19.45 2.44 -8.01
N LYS A 105 -19.27 3.01 -6.81
CA LYS A 105 -20.11 2.79 -5.60
C LYS A 105 -20.29 1.31 -5.22
N ILE A 106 -19.20 0.54 -5.15
CA ILE A 106 -19.22 -0.86 -4.69
C ILE A 106 -18.85 -0.90 -3.19
N PRO A 107 -19.83 -1.00 -2.25
CA PRO A 107 -19.56 -0.73 -0.83
C PRO A 107 -18.71 -1.81 -0.16
N ILE A 108 -18.97 -3.09 -0.44
CA ILE A 108 -18.32 -4.22 0.24
C ILE A 108 -16.82 -4.33 -0.12
N GLU A 109 -16.46 -3.99 -1.35
CA GLU A 109 -15.05 -4.04 -1.80
C GLU A 109 -14.22 -2.91 -1.18
N THR A 110 -14.84 -1.79 -0.87
CA THR A 110 -14.15 -0.58 -0.39
C THR A 110 -13.61 -0.77 1.03
N ASP A 111 -14.36 -1.42 1.94
CA ASP A 111 -13.92 -1.67 3.32
C ASP A 111 -12.66 -2.55 3.40
N SER A 112 -12.58 -3.58 2.56
CA SER A 112 -11.42 -4.47 2.49
C SER A 112 -10.18 -3.70 2.01
N MET A 113 -10.34 -2.85 1.00
CA MET A 113 -9.25 -2.02 0.47
C MET A 113 -8.73 -1.02 1.50
N TRP A 114 -9.62 -0.40 2.29
CA TRP A 114 -9.22 0.48 3.38
C TRP A 114 -8.44 -0.25 4.48
N LYS A 115 -8.87 -1.47 4.85
CA LYS A 115 -8.14 -2.30 5.81
C LYS A 115 -6.75 -2.69 5.28
N GLU A 116 -6.64 -3.04 4.00
CA GLU A 116 -5.36 -3.32 3.36
C GLU A 116 -4.43 -2.10 3.43
N LEU A 117 -4.95 -0.91 3.10
CA LEU A 117 -4.19 0.34 3.17
C LEU A 117 -3.73 0.68 4.61
N ASP A 118 -4.64 0.59 5.59
CA ASP A 118 -4.33 0.86 7.00
C ASP A 118 -3.26 -0.10 7.54
N ALA A 119 -3.39 -1.40 7.24
CA ALA A 119 -2.40 -2.40 7.62
C ALA A 119 -1.03 -2.15 6.97
N ALA A 120 -1.01 -1.79 5.67
CA ALA A 120 0.22 -1.43 4.97
C ALA A 120 0.91 -0.22 5.62
N VAL A 121 0.15 0.86 5.87
CA VAL A 121 0.66 2.06 6.57
C VAL A 121 1.22 1.69 7.95
N GLY A 122 0.50 0.92 8.75
CA GLY A 122 0.94 0.48 10.07
C GLY A 122 2.28 -0.26 10.03
N SER A 123 2.49 -1.10 9.02
CA SER A 123 3.76 -1.83 8.82
C SER A 123 4.93 -0.94 8.38
N PHE A 124 4.64 0.24 7.83
CA PHE A 124 5.63 1.15 7.27
C PHE A 124 5.99 2.34 8.16
N VAL A 125 5.28 2.56 9.27
CA VAL A 125 5.65 3.62 10.23
C VAL A 125 7.10 3.41 10.69
N GLY A 126 7.87 4.50 10.69
CA GLY A 126 9.30 4.55 11.00
C GLY A 126 10.23 4.07 9.89
N LYS A 127 9.70 3.55 8.77
CA LYS A 127 10.50 3.12 7.61
C LYS A 127 10.76 4.28 6.66
N GLU A 128 11.87 4.18 5.93
CA GLU A 128 12.26 5.16 4.92
C GLU A 128 11.44 5.02 3.64
N PHE A 129 11.07 6.16 3.06
CA PHE A 129 10.40 6.29 1.77
C PHE A 129 11.21 7.21 0.87
N VAL A 130 11.15 6.92 -0.42
CA VAL A 130 11.60 7.83 -1.49
C VAL A 130 10.43 8.04 -2.42
N LEU A 131 10.03 9.30 -2.59
CA LEU A 131 8.92 9.71 -3.42
C LEU A 131 9.37 9.82 -4.88
N PRO A 132 8.45 9.69 -5.85
CA PRO A 132 8.77 9.90 -7.25
C PRO A 132 9.36 11.29 -7.46
N PRO A 133 10.31 11.43 -8.39
CA PRO A 133 10.79 12.72 -8.86
C PRO A 133 9.66 13.65 -9.29
N ARG A 134 9.74 14.92 -8.91
CA ARG A 134 8.83 15.97 -9.35
C ARG A 134 9.58 17.29 -9.48
N ARG A 135 9.06 18.17 -10.33
CA ARG A 135 9.56 19.55 -10.41
C ARG A 135 9.23 20.32 -9.12
N PHE A 136 10.19 21.08 -8.64
CA PHE A 136 10.01 22.01 -7.53
C PHE A 136 9.43 23.34 -8.01
N MET A 137 8.48 23.87 -7.24
CA MET A 137 7.94 25.22 -7.39
C MET A 137 7.96 25.93 -6.03
N PRO A 138 8.49 27.16 -5.92
CA PRO A 138 8.56 27.87 -4.65
C PRO A 138 7.20 28.06 -3.99
N GLU A 139 6.17 28.29 -4.80
CA GLU A 139 4.80 28.49 -4.35
C GLU A 139 3.94 27.29 -4.71
N CYS A 140 3.17 26.83 -3.72
CA CYS A 140 2.08 25.89 -3.94
C CYS A 140 0.89 26.58 -4.62
N LYS A 141 1.01 26.85 -5.93
CA LYS A 141 -0.13 27.24 -6.78
C LYS A 141 -1.10 26.05 -6.90
N ALA A 142 -2.26 26.24 -7.53
CA ALA A 142 -3.27 25.17 -7.74
C ALA A 142 -2.79 24.02 -8.66
N VAL A 143 -1.50 23.92 -8.92
CA VAL A 143 -0.88 22.93 -9.79
C VAL A 143 -0.58 21.68 -8.97
N LEU A 144 -1.07 20.54 -9.45
CA LEU A 144 -0.95 19.22 -8.83
C LEU A 144 0.32 18.53 -9.33
N ASN A 145 0.83 17.55 -8.59
CA ASN A 145 2.04 16.79 -8.95
C ASN A 145 3.35 17.62 -9.00
N TYR A 146 3.46 18.66 -8.17
CA TYR A 146 4.70 19.42 -7.95
C TYR A 146 5.12 19.36 -6.48
N ILE A 147 6.40 19.54 -6.23
CA ILE A 147 6.93 19.77 -4.89
C ILE A 147 6.90 21.28 -4.62
N CYS A 148 6.38 21.68 -3.47
CA CYS A 148 6.33 23.09 -3.09
C CYS A 148 6.36 23.28 -1.58
N HIS A 149 6.62 24.51 -1.11
CA HIS A 149 6.65 24.84 0.31
C HIS A 149 5.27 24.73 0.95
N VAL A 150 5.21 24.12 2.13
CA VAL A 150 4.02 24.22 2.97
C VAL A 150 3.88 25.67 3.44
N LYS A 151 2.68 26.23 3.26
CA LYS A 151 2.40 27.61 3.69
C LYS A 151 2.77 27.78 5.17
N ASP A 152 3.48 28.87 5.48
CA ASP A 152 3.91 29.24 6.82
C ASP A 152 4.80 28.17 7.52
N ASN A 153 5.47 27.31 6.75
CA ASN A 153 6.41 26.30 7.26
C ASN A 153 7.64 26.15 6.34
N ASP A 154 8.73 26.81 6.71
CA ASP A 154 10.01 26.83 5.98
C ASP A 154 10.84 25.54 6.12
N ARG A 155 10.34 24.57 6.90
CA ARG A 155 10.95 23.26 7.13
C ARG A 155 10.16 22.12 6.50
N ALA A 156 9.11 22.41 5.74
CA ALA A 156 8.30 21.38 5.12
C ALA A 156 8.04 21.63 3.65
N LEU A 157 8.21 20.57 2.86
CA LEU A 157 7.74 20.50 1.48
C LEU A 157 6.54 19.59 1.41
N ARG A 158 5.69 19.84 0.41
CA ARG A 158 4.58 18.95 0.10
C ARG A 158 4.50 18.57 -1.36
N VAL A 159 3.89 17.42 -1.60
CA VAL A 159 3.42 16.96 -2.91
C VAL A 159 1.93 16.70 -2.82
N THR A 160 1.18 17.09 -3.85
CA THR A 160 -0.19 16.59 -4.05
C THR A 160 -0.15 15.59 -5.18
N ALA A 161 -0.13 14.30 -4.85
CA ALA A 161 0.03 13.22 -5.81
C ALA A 161 -1.35 12.77 -6.32
N THR A 162 -1.53 12.78 -7.64
CA THR A 162 -2.84 12.54 -8.27
C THR A 162 -2.75 11.58 -9.44
N ASN A 163 -3.91 11.09 -9.88
CA ASN A 163 -4.03 10.47 -11.20
C ASN A 163 -3.57 11.42 -12.32
N LYS A 164 -3.38 10.87 -13.52
CA LYS A 164 -2.98 11.55 -14.76
C LYS A 164 -3.80 12.78 -15.07
N THR A 165 -5.11 12.70 -14.88
CA THR A 165 -6.04 13.79 -15.21
C THR A 165 -6.15 14.84 -14.10
N GLY A 166 -5.51 14.61 -12.94
CA GLY A 166 -5.54 15.55 -11.81
C GLY A 166 -6.88 15.65 -11.10
N THR A 167 -7.81 14.72 -11.33
CA THR A 167 -9.15 14.74 -10.76
C THR A 167 -9.27 13.98 -9.44
N MET A 168 -8.34 13.06 -9.17
CA MET A 168 -8.36 12.21 -7.98
C MET A 168 -7.02 12.25 -7.25
N ILE A 169 -7.05 12.65 -5.98
CA ILE A 169 -5.87 12.84 -5.16
C ILE A 169 -5.59 11.54 -4.39
N HIS A 170 -4.47 10.91 -4.68
CA HIS A 170 -4.07 9.68 -4.01
C HIS A 170 -3.52 10.03 -2.63
N SER A 171 -2.60 10.99 -2.60
CA SER A 171 -2.03 11.47 -1.35
C SER A 171 -1.72 12.96 -1.37
N PHE A 172 -1.73 13.55 -0.18
CA PHE A 172 -0.91 14.72 0.11
C PHE A 172 0.29 14.27 0.95
N ASP A 173 1.48 14.43 0.42
CA ASP A 173 2.71 14.00 1.08
C ASP A 173 3.37 15.23 1.70
N TYR A 174 3.63 15.20 3.00
CA TYR A 174 4.27 16.28 3.74
C TYR A 174 5.60 15.79 4.30
N VAL A 175 6.70 16.37 3.86
CA VAL A 175 8.05 15.98 4.26
C VAL A 175 8.65 17.10 5.10
N THR A 176 8.88 16.81 6.38
CA THR A 176 9.47 17.76 7.33
C THR A 176 10.96 17.51 7.52
N PHE A 177 11.75 18.57 7.47
CA PHE A 177 13.20 18.57 7.50
C PHE A 177 13.72 19.04 8.87
N ASP A 178 14.91 18.57 9.24
CA ASP A 178 15.57 18.97 10.50
C ASP A 178 16.07 20.42 10.45
N GLU A 179 16.34 20.92 9.24
CA GLU A 179 16.79 22.28 8.97
C GLU A 179 15.82 23.02 8.05
N LYS A 180 15.97 24.35 7.99
CA LYS A 180 15.22 25.20 7.05
C LYS A 180 15.65 24.91 5.62
N ILE A 181 14.71 24.95 4.70
CA ILE A 181 14.95 24.69 3.29
C ILE A 181 15.14 26.02 2.57
N LEU A 182 16.30 26.17 1.91
CA LEU A 182 16.59 27.35 1.11
C LEU A 182 16.01 27.17 -0.29
N SER A 183 14.89 27.84 -0.58
CA SER A 183 14.11 27.67 -1.82
C SER A 183 14.91 27.90 -3.11
N GLY A 184 15.98 28.68 -3.05
CA GLY A 184 16.85 28.96 -4.19
C GLY A 184 17.64 27.74 -4.69
N GLU A 185 17.86 26.73 -3.84
CA GLU A 185 18.67 25.56 -4.20
C GLU A 185 17.98 24.64 -5.20
N PHE A 186 16.64 24.65 -5.24
CA PHE A 186 15.84 23.73 -6.05
C PHE A 186 15.02 24.42 -7.14
N ALA A 187 15.15 25.75 -7.29
CA ALA A 187 14.33 26.52 -8.23
C ALA A 187 14.39 25.93 -9.65
N ASP A 188 13.22 25.57 -10.18
CA ASP A 188 13.04 24.96 -11.50
C ASP A 188 13.71 23.60 -11.74
N GLN A 189 14.20 22.94 -10.69
CA GLN A 189 14.80 21.63 -10.77
C GLN A 189 13.79 20.50 -10.55
N GLU A 190 14.09 19.35 -11.13
CA GLU A 190 13.45 18.10 -10.76
C GLU A 190 14.19 17.50 -9.56
N ILE A 191 13.45 17.26 -8.49
CA ILE A 191 13.99 16.72 -7.25
C ILE A 191 13.14 15.54 -6.81
N PHE A 192 13.72 14.62 -6.05
CA PHE A 192 12.95 13.67 -5.26
C PHE A 192 13.03 14.02 -3.78
N LEU A 193 11.95 13.70 -3.07
CA LEU A 193 11.89 13.80 -1.61
C LEU A 193 12.01 12.41 -1.00
N GLY A 194 12.48 12.35 0.24
CA GLY A 194 12.36 11.17 1.05
C GLY A 194 12.38 11.50 2.53
N GLY A 195 12.14 10.48 3.35
CA GLY A 195 12.08 10.62 4.80
C GLY A 195 11.50 9.38 5.44
N LYS A 196 11.32 9.41 6.77
CA LYS A 196 10.69 8.31 7.51
C LYS A 196 9.21 8.58 7.68
N LEU A 197 8.36 7.61 7.35
CA LEU A 197 6.92 7.75 7.55
C LEU A 197 6.62 7.84 9.05
N LYS A 198 6.05 8.96 9.49
CA LYS A 198 5.66 9.17 10.88
C LYS A 198 4.26 8.64 11.14
N ARG A 199 3.32 8.97 10.25
CA ARG A 199 1.90 8.60 10.33
C ARG A 199 1.20 8.89 9.00
N ALA A 200 0.00 8.32 8.85
CA ALA A 200 -0.93 8.74 7.81
C ALA A 200 -2.23 9.27 8.42
N GLU A 201 -2.96 10.10 7.66
CA GLU A 201 -4.35 10.47 7.93
C GLU A 201 -5.20 10.02 6.74
N PHE A 202 -6.40 9.49 6.99
CA PHE A 202 -7.27 8.98 5.94
C PHE A 202 -8.53 9.81 5.79
N ASN A 203 -9.03 9.87 4.55
CA ASN A 203 -10.33 10.41 4.24
C ASN A 203 -11.33 9.29 3.98
N GLN A 204 -12.12 8.93 4.99
CA GLN A 204 -13.18 7.95 4.80
C GLN A 204 -14.42 8.57 4.12
N ASP A 205 -14.51 9.90 4.07
CA ASP A 205 -15.57 10.63 3.37
C ASP A 205 -15.19 10.87 1.90
N MET A 206 -15.56 9.91 1.05
CA MET A 206 -15.28 9.94 -0.39
C MET A 206 -16.11 10.96 -1.18
N SER A 207 -16.92 11.81 -0.51
CA SER A 207 -17.45 13.03 -1.16
C SER A 207 -16.33 14.01 -1.53
N LYS A 208 -15.17 13.89 -0.89
CA LYS A 208 -13.93 14.59 -1.23
C LYS A 208 -13.00 13.60 -1.93
N LEU A 209 -12.52 13.97 -3.13
CA LEU A 209 -11.72 13.09 -3.98
C LEU A 209 -10.25 13.00 -3.54
N TRP A 210 -10.00 12.69 -2.27
CA TRP A 210 -8.67 12.37 -1.75
C TRP A 210 -8.70 11.15 -0.83
N VAL A 211 -7.60 10.39 -0.74
CA VAL A 211 -7.54 9.15 0.08
C VAL A 211 -6.75 9.37 1.36
N MET A 212 -5.51 9.83 1.27
CA MET A 212 -4.62 9.90 2.43
C MET A 212 -3.74 11.15 2.48
N ARG A 213 -3.22 11.44 3.67
CA ARG A 213 -2.10 12.34 3.89
C ARG A 213 -0.97 11.53 4.49
N LEU A 214 0.21 11.59 3.89
CA LEU A 214 1.41 10.94 4.41
C LEU A 214 2.29 11.99 5.05
N ILE A 215 2.63 11.79 6.33
CA ILE A 215 3.47 12.72 7.09
C ILE A 215 4.81 12.06 7.32
N PHE A 216 5.86 12.66 6.77
CA PHE A 216 7.24 12.20 6.89
C PHE A 216 8.07 13.14 7.77
N GLU A 217 9.01 12.56 8.51
CA GLU A 217 10.02 13.26 9.29
C GLU A 217 11.43 12.86 8.88
N LYS A 218 12.44 13.61 9.33
CA LYS A 218 13.84 13.43 8.91
C LYS A 218 13.97 13.48 7.39
N GLY A 219 13.31 14.49 6.83
CA GLY A 219 13.19 14.70 5.39
C GLY A 219 14.54 14.98 4.73
N PHE A 220 14.66 14.54 3.49
CA PHE A 220 15.74 14.89 2.59
C PHE A 220 15.22 15.20 1.20
N ALA A 221 15.98 16.00 0.46
CA ALA A 221 15.73 16.34 -0.94
C ALA A 221 17.01 16.17 -1.74
N ARG A 222 16.87 15.72 -2.99
CA ARG A 222 17.99 15.50 -3.91
C ARG A 222 17.59 15.88 -5.33
N VAL A 223 18.49 16.58 -6.00
CA VAL A 223 18.35 16.99 -7.40
C VAL A 223 18.62 15.81 -8.31
N ILE A 224 17.83 15.69 -9.37
CA ILE A 224 18.08 14.73 -10.44
C ILE A 224 18.93 15.40 -11.49
N LEU A 225 20.17 14.92 -11.62
CA LEU A 225 21.08 15.40 -12.64
C LEU A 225 20.62 14.86 -14.00
N ALA A 226 20.54 15.73 -15.00
CA ALA A 226 20.00 15.43 -16.34
C ALA A 226 20.82 14.40 -17.16
N ASN A 227 21.75 13.67 -16.55
CA ASN A 227 22.66 12.76 -17.24
C ASN A 227 22.14 11.32 -17.36
N ASP A 228 20.96 11.02 -16.81
CA ASP A 228 20.36 9.67 -16.82
C ASP A 228 19.05 9.60 -17.63
N LYS A 229 19.00 10.22 -18.83
CA LYS A 229 17.92 10.00 -19.80
C LYS A 229 18.37 9.13 -20.96
#